data_AF-A0A7C0WB15-F1
#
_entry.id   AF-A0A7C0WB15-F1
#
_cell.length_a   1.000
_cell.length_b   1.000
_cell.length_c   1.000
_cell.angle_alpha   90.00
_cell.angle_beta   90.00
_cell.angle_gamma   90.00
#
_symmetry.space_group_name_H-M   'P 1'
#
loop_
_entity.id
_entity.type
_entity.pdbx_description
1 polymer ?
#
loop_
_entity_poly.entity_id
_entity_poly.type
_entity_poly.pdbx_seq_one_letter_code
_entity_poly.pdbx_strand_id
1 'polypeptide(L)'
;PEKPEDVPLHILLPGFVISELRIAFQIAFLIFVPFLIIDMIVSSVLMSMGMMMLPPIIVALPFKILLFVLVDGWYLLVKSLVGSFF
;
A
#
# COMPACT_ATOMS: atom_id res chain seq x y z
N PRO A 1 -21.84 -18.16 23.22
CA PRO A 1 -22.42 -16.81 23.32
C PRO A 1 -23.74 -16.73 22.55
N GLU A 2 -24.81 -16.31 23.21
CA GLU A 2 -26.13 -16.13 22.58
C GLU A 2 -26.28 -14.71 22.02
N LYS A 3 -25.49 -13.74 22.52
CA LYS A 3 -25.38 -12.39 21.98
C LYS A 3 -23.92 -12.03 21.62
N PRO A 4 -23.69 -11.19 20.60
CA PRO A 4 -22.35 -10.68 20.25
C PRO A 4 -21.63 -9.99 21.41
N GLU A 5 -22.41 -9.42 22.34
CA GLU A 5 -21.96 -8.72 23.55
C GLU A 5 -21.35 -9.66 24.61
N ASP A 6 -21.67 -10.96 24.54
CA ASP A 6 -21.21 -11.97 25.51
C ASP A 6 -19.77 -12.44 25.23
N VAL A 7 -19.13 -11.95 24.16
CA VAL A 7 -17.78 -12.34 23.79
C VAL A 7 -16.78 -11.63 24.70
N PRO A 8 -15.96 -12.38 25.48
CA PRO A 8 -14.97 -11.77 26.36
C PRO A 8 -13.94 -10.92 25.61
N LEU A 9 -13.56 -9.78 26.20
CA LEU A 9 -12.57 -8.85 25.65
C LEU A 9 -11.23 -9.51 25.29
N HIS A 10 -10.78 -10.51 26.05
CA HIS A 10 -9.54 -11.24 25.79
C HIS A 10 -9.58 -12.11 24.52
N ILE A 11 -10.77 -12.38 23.97
CA ILE A 11 -10.98 -13.07 22.70
C ILE A 11 -11.26 -12.05 21.59
N LEU A 12 -12.05 -11.01 21.89
CA LEU A 12 -12.45 -9.98 20.94
C LEU A 12 -11.27 -9.13 20.48
N LEU A 13 -10.38 -8.74 21.39
CA LEU A 13 -9.21 -7.90 21.10
C LEU A 13 -8.25 -8.55 20.08
N PRO A 14 -7.74 -9.79 20.28
CA PRO A 14 -6.89 -10.42 19.27
C PRO A 14 -7.64 -10.68 17.96
N GLY A 15 -8.94 -11.00 18.00
CA GLY A 15 -9.77 -11.14 16.81
C GLY A 15 -9.83 -9.86 15.97
N PHE A 16 -10.05 -8.72 16.62
CA PHE A 16 -10.05 -7.40 16.01
C PHE A 16 -8.67 -7.02 15.45
N VAL A 17 -7.59 -7.25 16.19
CA VAL A 17 -6.23 -6.95 15.69
C VAL A 17 -5.91 -7.73 14.41
N ILE A 18 -6.30 -9.01 14.34
CA ILE A 18 -6.10 -9.83 13.14
C ILE A 18 -6.97 -9.33 11.97
N SER A 19 -8.20 -8.89 12.21
CA SER A 19 -9.03 -8.32 11.14
C SER A 19 -8.45 -7.01 10.61
N GLU A 20 -8.02 -6.09 11.49
CA GLU A 20 -7.42 -4.82 11.10
C GLU A 20 -6.10 -5.03 10.34
N LEU A 21 -5.24 -5.95 10.78
CA LEU A 21 -4.01 -6.28 10.06
C LEU A 21 -4.31 -6.76 8.64
N ARG A 22 -5.32 -7.62 8.46
CA ARG A 22 -5.72 -8.09 7.13
C ARG A 22 -6.13 -6.92 6.23
N ILE A 23 -6.96 -6.01 6.74
CA ILE A 23 -7.43 -4.86 5.97
C ILE A 23 -6.26 -3.93 5.64
N ALA A 24 -5.37 -3.66 6.59
CA ALA A 24 -4.16 -2.86 6.37
C ALA A 24 -3.26 -3.45 5.26
N PHE A 25 -3.06 -4.78 5.25
CA PHE A 25 -2.31 -5.45 4.18
C PHE A 25 -2.98 -5.32 2.81
N GLN A 26 -4.31 -5.40 2.74
CA GLN A 26 -5.05 -5.23 1.48
C GLN A 26 -4.90 -3.80 0.94
N ILE A 27 -5.06 -2.80 1.81
CA ILE A 27 -4.89 -1.38 1.46
C ILE A 27 -3.46 -1.14 0.96
N ALA A 28 -2.46 -1.57 1.74
CA ALA A 28 -1.04 -1.40 1.39
C ALA A 28 -0.69 -2.07 0.06
N PHE A 29 -1.19 -3.28 -0.19
CA PHE A 29 -0.98 -3.99 -1.45
C PHE A 29 -1.51 -3.22 -2.64
N LEU A 30 -2.77 -2.75 -2.58
CA LEU A 30 -3.38 -1.98 -3.66
C LEU A 30 -2.63 -0.68 -3.96
N ILE A 31 -2.17 0.02 -2.93
CA ILE A 31 -1.36 1.24 -3.07
C ILE A 31 0.02 0.93 -3.66
N PHE A 32 0.61 -0.21 -3.34
CA PHE A 32 1.96 -0.57 -3.77
C PHE A 32 2.05 -0.97 -5.25
N VAL A 33 1.00 -1.58 -5.80
CA VAL A 33 0.92 -2.03 -7.21
C VAL A 33 1.36 -0.97 -8.23
N PRO A 34 0.82 0.27 -8.26
CA PRO A 34 1.23 1.27 -9.24
C PRO A 34 2.72 1.65 -9.13
N PHE A 35 3.27 1.69 -7.92
CA PHE A 35 4.70 1.98 -7.71
C PHE A 35 5.59 0.84 -8.18
N LEU A 36 5.16 -0.41 -7.99
CA LEU A 36 5.86 -1.59 -8.49
C LEU A 36 5.91 -1.58 -10.03
N ILE A 37 4.82 -1.18 -10.69
CA ILE A 37 4.79 -1.03 -12.15
C ILE A 37 5.84 0.00 -12.61
N ILE A 38 5.94 1.14 -11.94
CA ILE A 38 6.98 2.14 -12.24
C ILE A 38 8.38 1.52 -12.12
N ASP A 39 8.66 0.79 -11.03
CA ASP A 39 9.96 0.15 -10.84
C ASP A 39 10.31 -0.83 -11.95
N MET A 40 9.37 -1.67 -12.36
CA MET A 40 9.56 -2.64 -13.44
C MET A 40 9.80 -1.95 -14.78
N ILE A 41 9.04 -0.89 -15.09
CA ILE A 41 9.20 -0.12 -16.33
C ILE A 41 10.55 0.59 -16.34
N VAL A 42 10.90 1.31 -15.27
CA VAL A 42 12.17 2.04 -15.19
C VAL A 42 13.36 1.08 -15.27
N SER A 43 13.30 -0.07 -14.58
CA SER A 43 14.35 -1.08 -14.66
C SER A 43 14.51 -1.64 -16.08
N SER A 44 13.41 -1.97 -16.77
CA SER A 44 13.49 -2.53 -18.13
C SER A 44 14.04 -1.52 -19.15
N VAL A 45 13.68 -0.25 -19.02
CA VAL A 45 14.20 0.83 -19.88
C VAL A 45 15.68 1.10 -19.62
N LEU A 46 16.12 1.14 -18.35
CA LEU A 46 17.54 1.30 -18.01
C LEU A 46 18.40 0.13 -18.50
N MET A 47 17.91 -1.10 -18.34
CA MET A 47 18.57 -2.30 -18.85
C MET A 47 18.68 -2.26 -20.38
N SER A 48 17.62 -1.82 -21.07
CA SER A 48 17.63 -1.65 -22.53
C SER A 48 18.63 -0.59 -23.02
N MET A 49 18.95 0.42 -22.20
CA MET A 49 19.96 1.43 -22.51
C MET A 49 21.41 0.97 -22.19
N GLY A 50 21.59 -0.23 -21.64
CA GLY A 50 22.90 -0.74 -21.23
C GLY A 50 23.43 -0.13 -19.92
N MET A 51 22.61 0.64 -19.19
CA MET A 51 23.00 1.27 -17.92
C MET A 51 22.81 0.32 -16.74
N MET A 52 23.72 -0.65 -16.61
CA MET A 52 23.70 -1.67 -15.55
C MET A 52 24.14 -1.15 -14.18
N MET A 53 24.95 -0.08 -14.14
CA MET A 53 25.57 0.41 -12.91
C MET A 53 24.75 1.47 -12.18
N LEU A 54 23.72 2.01 -12.83
CA LEU A 54 22.88 3.04 -12.23
C LEU A 54 21.68 2.37 -11.55
N PRO A 55 21.51 2.49 -10.22
CA PRO A 55 20.42 1.83 -9.51
C PRO A 55 19.06 2.32 -10.03
N PRO A 56 18.18 1.43 -10.54
CA PRO A 56 16.89 1.82 -11.08
C PRO A 56 16.01 2.60 -10.11
N ILE A 57 16.18 2.35 -8.81
CA ILE A 57 15.43 3.00 -7.74
C ILE A 57 15.63 4.53 -7.71
N ILE A 58 16.84 5.01 -8.02
CA ILE A 58 17.15 6.45 -7.99
C ILE A 58 16.41 7.16 -9.13
N VAL A 59 16.31 6.51 -10.29
CA VAL A 59 15.57 7.03 -11.44
C VAL A 59 14.08 6.93 -11.21
N ALA A 60 13.59 5.85 -10.60
CA ALA A 60 12.17 5.64 -10.33
C ALA A 60 11.60 6.61 -9.28
N LEU A 61 12.38 7.00 -8.27
CA LEU A 61 11.95 7.88 -7.17
C LEU A 61 11.20 9.15 -7.61
N PRO A 62 11.75 10.01 -8.49
CA PRO A 62 11.03 11.20 -8.94
C PRO A 62 9.72 10.88 -9.67
N PHE A 63 9.67 9.80 -10.46
CA PHE A 63 8.43 9.37 -11.12
C PHE A 63 7.38 8.89 -10.12
N LYS A 64 7.79 8.16 -9.08
CA LYS A 64 6.89 7.73 -8.00
C LYS A 64 6.29 8.93 -7.26
N ILE A 65 7.12 9.90 -6.89
CA ILE A 65 6.66 11.12 -6.20
C ILE A 65 5.71 11.90 -7.11
N LEU A 66 6.05 12.05 -8.39
CA LEU A 66 5.21 12.74 -9.36
C LEU A 66 3.85 12.04 -9.52
N LEU A 67 3.83 10.72 -9.71
CA LEU A 67 2.58 9.96 -9.80
C LEU A 67 1.75 10.13 -8.52
N PHE A 68 2.38 10.01 -7.36
CA PHE A 68 1.71 10.14 -6.07
C PHE A 68 1.08 11.52 -5.86
N VAL A 69 1.75 12.60 -6.29
CA VAL A 69 1.19 13.96 -6.24
C VAL A 69 0.08 14.16 -7.28
N LEU A 70 0.26 13.64 -8.50
CA LEU A 70 -0.71 13.81 -9.60
C LEU A 70 -2.06 13.16 -9.31
N VAL A 71 -2.08 12.02 -8.63
CA VAL A 71 -3.32 11.31 -8.29
C VAL A 71 -3.94 11.78 -6.97
N ASP A 72 -3.39 12.84 -6.37
CA ASP A 72 -3.72 13.25 -5.00
C ASP A 72 -3.63 12.08 -4.01
N GLY A 73 -2.47 11.43 -3.98
CA GLY A 73 -2.23 10.20 -3.24
C GLY A 73 -2.47 10.35 -1.74
N TRP A 74 -2.19 11.52 -1.16
CA TRP A 74 -2.51 11.81 0.24
C TRP A 74 -4.01 11.72 0.52
N TYR A 75 -4.84 12.32 -0.34
CA TYR A 75 -6.29 12.22 -0.22
C TYR A 75 -6.79 10.78 -0.37
N LEU A 76 -6.27 10.03 -1.35
CA LEU A 76 -6.63 8.62 -1.54
C LEU A 76 -6.27 7.76 -0.32
N LEU A 77 -5.08 7.94 0.26
CA LEU A 77 -4.65 7.24 1.47
C LEU A 77 -5.58 7.52 2.64
N VAL A 78 -5.85 8.80 2.92
CA VAL A 78 -6.73 9.20 4.02
C VAL A 78 -8.15 8.69 3.80
N LYS A 79 -8.67 8.79 2.57
CA LYS A 79 -10.00 8.28 2.21
C LYS A 79 -10.10 6.77 2.42
N SER A 80 -9.10 6.00 2.00
CA SER A 80 -9.07 4.55 2.20
C SER A 80 -9.00 4.15 3.66
N LEU A 81 -8.28 4.92 4.49
CA LEU A 81 -8.25 4.69 5.94
C LEU A 81 -9.58 5.03 6.59
N VAL A 82 -10.10 6.24 6.36
CA VAL A 82 -11.37 6.68 6.97
C VAL A 82 -12.53 5.77 6.55
N GLY A 83 -12.63 5.42 5.26
CA GLY A 83 -13.67 4.51 4.77
C GLY A 83 -13.51 3.05 5.21
N SER A 84 -12.39 2.68 5.86
CA SER A 84 -12.20 1.34 6.43
C SER A 84 -12.76 1.22 7.85
N PHE A 85 -12.88 2.32 8.58
CA PHE A 85 -13.31 2.32 9.99
C PHE A 85 -14.83 2.48 10.17
N PHE A 86 -15.53 2.95 9.13
CA PHE A 86 -16.99 3.18 9.11
C PHE A 86 -17.68 2.25 8.13
#